data_AF-A0A8T4HF40-F1
#
_entry.id   AF-A0A8T4HF40-F1
#
_cell.length_a   1.000
_cell.length_b   1.000
_cell.length_c   1.000
_cell.angle_alpha   90.00
_cell.angle_beta   90.00
_cell.angle_gamma   90.00
#
_symmetry.space_group_name_H-M   'P 1'
#
loop_
_entity.id
_entity.type
_entity.pdbx_description
1 polymer ?
#
loop_
_entity_poly.entity_id
_entity_poly.type
_entity_poly.pdbx_seq_one_letter_code
_entity_poly.pdbx_strand_id
1 'polypeptide(L)'
;MTQPPPTPSTTTVPAPRPAPGGRTDPAAQLRAHAAALHAHAERLRTGAAAVDWTGPEATAFHHRVEHLAQRCTVAADALIRSAALLDPL
;
A
#
# COMPACT_ATOMS: atom_id res chain seq x y z
N MET A 1 -49.07 12.58 30.14
CA MET A 1 -48.50 12.74 28.80
C MET A 1 -47.01 12.47 28.92
N THR A 2 -46.54 11.27 28.56
CA THR A 2 -45.14 10.85 28.73
C THR A 2 -44.62 10.37 27.37
N GLN A 3 -43.64 11.07 26.81
CA GLN A 3 -43.05 10.81 25.50
C GLN A 3 -42.07 9.62 25.59
N PRO A 4 -42.07 8.67 24.64
CA PRO A 4 -41.07 7.60 24.60
C PRO A 4 -39.70 8.14 24.09
N PRO A 5 -38.59 7.45 24.41
CA PRO A 5 -37.24 7.91 24.10
C PRO A 5 -36.94 7.86 22.58
N PRO A 6 -36.06 8.75 22.05
CA PRO A 6 -35.64 8.70 20.66
C PRO A 6 -34.73 7.49 20.42
N THR A 7 -34.98 6.74 19.34
CA THR A 7 -34.08 5.69 18.86
C THR A 7 -32.82 6.31 18.25
N PRO A 8 -31.65 5.66 18.38
CA PRO A 8 -30.44 6.11 17.69
C PRO A 8 -30.66 5.95 16.17
N SER A 9 -30.59 7.07 15.45
CA SER A 9 -30.55 7.07 14.00
C SER A 9 -29.22 6.45 13.57
N THR A 10 -29.22 5.17 13.20
CA THR A 10 -28.09 4.55 12.53
C THR A 10 -27.92 5.25 11.18
N THR A 11 -27.02 6.22 11.13
CA THR A 11 -26.51 6.74 9.86
C THR A 11 -25.72 5.62 9.23
N THR A 12 -26.40 4.79 8.43
CA THR A 12 -25.74 3.89 7.49
C THR A 12 -25.08 4.78 6.45
N VAL A 13 -23.81 5.11 6.68
CA VAL A 13 -22.95 5.69 5.63
C VAL A 13 -22.98 4.69 4.47
N PRO A 14 -23.49 5.06 3.28
CA PRO A 14 -23.45 4.17 2.15
C PRO A 14 -21.97 3.95 1.80
N ALA A 15 -21.53 2.69 1.83
CA ALA A 15 -20.23 2.34 1.26
C ALA A 15 -20.20 2.85 -0.18
N PRO A 16 -19.13 3.53 -0.63
CA PRO A 16 -19.04 4.00 -2.01
C PRO A 16 -19.16 2.80 -2.95
N ARG A 17 -20.27 2.75 -3.68
CA ARG A 17 -20.55 1.74 -4.69
C ARG A 17 -19.53 1.92 -5.82
N PRO A 18 -18.70 0.92 -6.16
CA PRO A 18 -17.82 1.02 -7.32
C PRO A 18 -18.68 1.28 -8.56
N ALA A 19 -18.34 2.31 -9.33
CA ALA A 19 -19.04 2.65 -10.55
C ALA A 19 -19.02 1.45 -11.52
N PRO A 20 -20.15 1.14 -12.21
CA PRO A 20 -20.20 0.06 -13.18
C PRO A 20 -19.54 0.53 -14.48
N GLY A 21 -18.22 0.45 -14.56
CA GLY A 21 -17.48 0.86 -15.75
C GLY A 21 -15.99 0.58 -15.66
N GLY A 22 -15.57 -0.57 -16.20
CA GLY A 22 -14.19 -0.99 -16.28
C GLY A 22 -13.82 -1.99 -15.20
N ARG A 23 -14.01 -3.29 -15.48
CA ARG A 23 -13.32 -4.33 -14.71
C ARG A 23 -11.84 -4.15 -15.01
N THR A 24 -11.13 -3.40 -14.18
CA THR A 24 -9.68 -3.23 -14.30
C THR A 24 -9.08 -4.61 -14.36
N ASP A 25 -8.30 -4.87 -15.40
CA ASP A 25 -7.61 -6.13 -15.58
C ASP A 25 -6.82 -6.47 -14.29
N PRO A 26 -7.09 -7.62 -13.64
CA PRO A 26 -6.47 -7.96 -12.37
C PRO A 26 -4.93 -7.95 -12.44
N ALA A 27 -4.36 -8.37 -13.57
CA ALA A 27 -2.92 -8.34 -13.78
C ALA A 27 -2.39 -6.89 -13.84
N ALA A 28 -3.08 -6.00 -14.55
CA ALA A 28 -2.78 -4.57 -14.58
C ALA A 28 -2.88 -3.93 -13.18
N GLN A 29 -3.87 -4.30 -12.37
CA GLN A 29 -3.98 -3.79 -10.99
C GLN A 29 -2.79 -4.24 -10.14
N LEU A 30 -2.39 -5.51 -10.21
CA LEU A 30 -1.23 -6.03 -9.49
C LEU A 30 0.07 -5.34 -9.93
N ARG A 31 0.26 -5.11 -11.23
CA ARG A 31 1.41 -4.35 -11.76
C ARG A 31 1.44 -2.92 -11.24
N ALA A 32 0.29 -2.24 -11.18
CA ALA A 32 0.22 -0.88 -10.63
C ALA A 32 0.60 -0.85 -9.13
N HIS A 33 0.18 -1.85 -8.36
CA HIS A 33 0.55 -1.96 -6.94
C HIS A 33 2.04 -2.27 -6.76
N ALA A 34 2.59 -3.15 -7.60
CA ALA A 34 4.02 -3.44 -7.61
C ALA A 34 4.85 -2.19 -7.92
N ALA A 35 4.47 -1.43 -8.94
CA ALA A 35 5.14 -0.18 -9.31
C ALA A 35 5.09 0.86 -8.16
N ALA A 36 3.96 0.97 -7.45
CA ALA A 36 3.84 1.84 -6.29
C ALA A 36 4.77 1.41 -5.14
N LEU A 37 4.93 0.09 -4.91
CA LEU A 37 5.84 -0.45 -3.91
C LEU A 37 7.31 -0.25 -4.27
N HIS A 38 7.71 -0.46 -5.53
CA HIS A 38 9.06 -0.14 -5.99
C HIS A 38 9.35 1.36 -5.84
N ALA A 39 8.42 2.22 -6.26
CA ALA A 39 8.57 3.66 -6.07
C ALA A 39 8.70 4.04 -4.59
N HIS A 40 8.01 3.33 -3.69
CA HIS A 40 8.16 3.56 -2.26
C HIS A 40 9.52 3.11 -1.72
N ALA A 41 10.00 1.94 -2.14
CA ALA A 41 11.34 1.45 -1.79
C ALA A 41 12.44 2.42 -2.25
N GLU A 42 12.33 2.93 -3.48
CA GLU A 42 13.27 3.92 -4.01
C GLU A 42 13.24 5.24 -3.25
N ARG A 43 12.05 5.72 -2.84
CA ARG A 43 11.94 6.91 -1.97
C ARG A 43 12.60 6.67 -0.61
N LEU A 44 12.45 5.49 -0.03
CA LEU A 44 13.10 5.15 1.25
C LEU A 44 14.62 5.15 1.10
N ARG A 45 15.16 4.51 0.06
CA ARG A 45 16.61 4.48 -0.22
C ARG A 45 17.18 5.87 -0.52
N THR A 46 16.49 6.66 -1.35
CA THR A 46 16.90 8.02 -1.68
C THR A 46 16.89 8.91 -0.44
N GLY A 47 15.82 8.84 0.35
CA GLY A 47 15.74 9.58 1.62
C GLY A 47 16.83 9.15 2.60
N ALA A 48 17.13 7.85 2.66
CA ALA A 48 18.21 7.34 3.51
C ALA A 48 19.60 7.79 3.04
N ALA A 49 19.84 7.84 1.74
CA ALA A 49 21.10 8.31 1.17
C ALA A 49 21.36 9.81 1.41
N ALA A 50 20.30 10.59 1.64
CA ALA A 50 20.40 12.02 1.93
C ALA A 50 20.70 12.33 3.41
N VAL A 51 20.66 11.33 4.30
CA VAL A 51 20.90 11.50 5.74
C VAL A 51 22.34 11.14 6.07
N ASP A 52 23.01 12.01 6.82
CA ASP A 52 24.31 11.72 7.39
C ASP A 52 24.16 10.90 8.69
N TRP A 53 24.29 9.58 8.57
CA TRP A 53 24.08 8.64 9.66
C TRP A 53 25.26 8.63 10.64
N THR A 54 25.17 9.43 11.70
CA THR A 54 26.21 9.46 12.74
C THR A 54 25.76 8.76 14.01
N GLY A 55 26.55 7.78 14.46
CA GLY A 55 26.35 7.05 15.71
C GLY A 55 25.61 5.72 15.56
N PRO A 56 25.61 4.89 16.62
CA PRO A 56 25.06 3.53 16.58
C PRO A 56 23.53 3.52 16.41
N GLU A 57 22.80 4.45 17.01
CA GLU A 57 21.34 4.55 16.88
C GLU A 57 20.91 4.94 15.47
N ALA A 58 21.62 5.89 14.86
CA ALA A 58 21.41 6.33 13.48
C ALA A 58 21.67 5.17 12.50
N THR A 59 22.75 4.42 12.72
CA THR A 59 23.08 3.21 11.94
C THR A 59 21.99 2.14 12.07
N ALA A 60 21.51 1.86 13.29
CA ALA A 60 20.42 0.92 13.51
C ALA A 60 19.11 1.37 12.82
N PHE A 61 18.84 2.67 12.80
CA PHE A 61 17.70 3.21 12.07
C PHE A 61 17.88 3.08 10.55
N HIS A 62 19.05 3.38 10.01
CA HIS A 62 19.39 3.17 8.60
C HIS A 62 19.11 1.72 8.17
N HIS A 63 19.57 0.73 8.95
CA HIS A 63 19.28 -0.69 8.68
C HIS A 63 17.78 -1.01 8.68
N ARG A 64 16.98 -0.37 9.55
CA ARG A 64 15.51 -0.55 9.55
C ARG A 64 14.87 0.03 8.29
N VAL A 65 15.35 1.18 7.81
CA VAL A 65 14.88 1.79 6.56
C VAL A 65 15.20 0.89 5.37
N GLU A 66 16.43 0.39 5.28
CA GLU A 66 16.83 -0.51 4.19
C GLU A 66 16.05 -1.81 4.23
N HIS A 67 15.85 -2.39 5.41
CA HIS A 67 15.03 -3.59 5.58
C HIS A 67 13.56 -3.36 5.14
N LEU A 68 13.00 -2.18 5.40
CA LEU A 68 11.66 -1.82 4.93
C LEU A 68 11.63 -1.69 3.40
N ALA A 69 12.61 -1.00 2.80
CA ALA A 69 12.73 -0.87 1.35
C ALA A 69 12.86 -2.24 0.66
N GLN A 70 13.62 -3.16 1.26
CA GLN A 70 13.77 -4.52 0.78
C GLN A 70 12.45 -5.29 0.84
N ARG A 71 11.67 -5.17 1.93
CA ARG A 71 10.35 -5.80 2.03
C ARG A 71 9.38 -5.28 0.97
N CYS A 72 9.40 -3.97 0.69
CA CYS A 72 8.61 -3.39 -0.40
C CYS A 72 9.00 -3.97 -1.77
N THR A 73 10.30 -4.12 -2.02
CA THR A 73 10.82 -4.71 -3.26
C THR A 73 10.36 -6.17 -3.40
N VAL A 74 10.54 -6.99 -2.37
CA VAL A 74 10.11 -8.41 -2.37
C VAL A 74 8.62 -8.55 -2.60
N ALA A 75 7.81 -7.69 -1.96
CA ALA A 75 6.36 -7.69 -2.15
C ALA A 75 5.97 -7.28 -3.59
N ALA A 76 6.63 -6.25 -4.15
CA ALA A 76 6.42 -5.84 -5.53
C ALA A 76 6.73 -6.98 -6.52
N ASP A 77 7.85 -7.67 -6.33
CA ASP A 77 8.26 -8.78 -7.20
C ASP A 77 7.27 -9.95 -7.11
N ALA A 78 6.72 -10.22 -5.91
CA ALA A 78 5.68 -11.21 -5.74
C ALA A 78 4.39 -10.83 -6.49
N LEU A 79 3.99 -9.56 -6.45
CA LEU A 79 2.84 -9.06 -7.21
C LEU A 79 3.06 -9.15 -8.72
N ILE A 80 4.27 -8.85 -9.21
CA ILE A 80 4.62 -8.97 -10.64
C ILE A 80 4.52 -10.43 -11.09
N ARG A 81 5.06 -11.38 -10.30
CA ARG A 81 4.92 -12.82 -10.59
C ARG A 81 3.45 -13.24 -10.62
N SER A 82 2.65 -12.79 -9.64
CA SER A 82 1.21 -13.07 -9.63
C SER A 82 0.48 -12.45 -10.83
N ALA A 83 0.88 -11.25 -11.28
CA ALA A 83 0.32 -10.63 -12.48
C ALA A 83 0.65 -11.44 -13.74
N ALA A 84 1.88 -11.95 -13.86
CA ALA A 84 2.29 -12.77 -14.98
C ALA A 84 1.51 -14.10 -15.07
N LEU A 85 1.06 -14.65 -13.93
CA LEU A 85 0.19 -15.83 -13.90
C LEU A 85 -1.25 -15.55 -14.36
N LEU A 86 -1.65 -14.27 -14.40
CA LEU A 86 -2.99 -13.83 -14.79
C LEU A 86 -3.05 -13.32 -16.22
N ASP A 87 -1.92 -13.01 -16.87
CA ASP A 87 -1.91 -12.69 -18.30
C ASP A 87 -2.23 -13.97 -19.09
N PRO A 88 -3.29 -13.97 -19.92
CA PRO A 88 -3.53 -15.06 -20.84
C PRO A 88 -2.39 -15.09 -21.88
N LEU A 89 -1.88 -16.31 -22.17
CA LEU A 89 -0.94 -16.59 -23.25
C LEU A 89 -1.44 -16.09 -24.61
#